data_AF-A0A9E2GS65-F1
#
_entry.id   AF-A0A9E2GS65-F1
#
_cell.length_a   1.000
_cell.length_b   1.000
_cell.length_c   1.000
_cell.angle_alpha   90.00
_cell.angle_beta   90.00
_cell.angle_gamma   90.00
#
_symmetry.space_group_name_H-M   'P 1'
#
loop_
_entity.id
_entity.type
_entity.pdbx_description
1 polymer ?
#
loop_
_entity_poly.entity_id
_entity_poly.type
_entity_poly.pdbx_seq_one_letter_code
_entity_poly.pdbx_strand_id
1 'polypeptide(L)'
;MEWTIGSTFGRLLVLGTVFFTGWLLAGCPAPPPRRDGMNLPNFSGVVQKGPFLQGTVQAWSLDGRFSPAGWPGEGWVSSPGEYWVDYDFADGPALIEARGTYFHLLTGLDLLQEVSLRAVAEVAPSVRINVNVLTTLAEKRIRTLAFVHELPYEVAKAQAEREVLAAFGLPSEGVGPFETLDISGDGDGDAMLLAVTAVLLGGGVPPEVDGLQALAEDLAPDGMLAPDWQEGFYSASRSLKCHTVRENLLRFWAERVHRPGAVVPLFEAWIDSDGDGRLNKDQDPSVISVMDGYRLLPDRLPLRLQFDAPMVPPSLMLGGELAASVGEVAWSSTRFSNDTLTLHPDTAWPAGTGRTLVVSIPSVFGRRLNAYTLSPEVIRDYTVYSGPAFDMAPTAAAPTRDGGLAFVAGPDASGLRNVLVRLDENLDVTLEATLTMKFEVSSLFEDDDGGFYLVGLIDGQTRVARIAADGASLWVRNRVDLIVSAVAPDPEGGALVCGHALTDPTGNQRLVLWRLDNMGRDVSLCELDGSRRDVCTDLLWTGEDYLVTARTTSPEYGAGDDTTHGRVIRTDALCQVRWQTGLGGSLNDSIEWASSMPDGGFILGGVTSSMDVPGLPPPEDGTFPNGFVVR
;
A
#
# COMPACT_ATOMS: atom_id res chain seq x y z
N MET A 1 -7.15 -27.06 78.96
CA MET A 1 -7.18 -25.89 78.06
C MET A 1 -8.51 -25.93 77.36
N GLU A 2 -9.46 -25.21 77.95
CA GLU A 2 -10.89 -25.23 77.65
C GLU A 2 -11.30 -24.16 76.64
N TRP A 3 -12.51 -24.37 76.15
CA TRP A 3 -13.22 -23.72 75.07
C TRP A 3 -13.82 -22.33 75.40
N THR A 4 -14.03 -21.56 74.33
CA THR A 4 -15.14 -20.61 74.02
C THR A 4 -15.29 -19.26 74.76
N ILE A 5 -15.62 -18.23 73.95
CA ILE A 5 -16.64 -17.13 74.04
C ILE A 5 -16.12 -15.98 73.13
N GLY A 6 -16.80 -15.54 72.05
CA GLY A 6 -17.97 -14.65 72.00
C GLY A 6 -17.61 -13.22 72.45
N SER A 7 -18.03 -12.08 71.91
CA SER A 7 -18.83 -11.62 70.78
C SER A 7 -18.75 -10.08 70.84
N THR A 8 -18.72 -9.35 69.71
CA THR A 8 -19.62 -8.21 69.51
C THR A 8 -19.62 -7.73 68.06
N PHE A 9 -20.85 -7.67 67.56
CA PHE A 9 -21.31 -7.33 66.22
C PHE A 9 -21.62 -5.82 66.13
N GLY A 10 -21.42 -5.23 64.96
CA GLY A 10 -21.81 -3.87 64.62
C GLY A 10 -22.07 -3.68 63.12
N ARG A 11 -23.15 -4.32 62.63
CA ARG A 11 -24.02 -4.03 61.47
C ARG A 11 -23.61 -2.96 60.42
N LEU A 12 -23.60 -3.34 59.13
CA LEU A 12 -24.69 -3.01 58.18
C LEU A 12 -24.64 -3.89 56.90
N LEU A 13 -25.80 -4.41 56.49
CA LEU A 13 -26.11 -5.26 55.31
C LEU A 13 -27.02 -4.39 54.40
N VAL A 14 -26.72 -4.12 53.12
CA VAL A 14 -27.05 -4.88 51.87
C VAL A 14 -28.41 -4.53 51.20
N LEU A 15 -28.37 -4.54 49.86
CA LEU A 15 -29.43 -4.59 48.80
C LEU A 15 -29.85 -3.25 48.16
N GLY A 16 -29.93 -3.12 46.82
CA GLY A 16 -29.91 -4.17 45.81
C GLY A 16 -29.79 -3.66 44.36
N THR A 17 -29.39 -4.60 43.51
CA THR A 17 -29.29 -4.60 42.05
C THR A 17 -30.67 -4.61 41.38
N VAL A 18 -30.88 -3.82 40.33
CA VAL A 18 -31.89 -4.08 39.28
C VAL A 18 -31.37 -3.68 37.89
N PHE A 19 -31.19 -4.72 37.06
CA PHE A 19 -31.19 -4.87 35.60
C PHE A 19 -31.09 -3.70 34.62
N PHE A 20 -30.08 -3.84 33.75
CA PHE A 20 -30.06 -3.47 32.33
C PHE A 20 -31.18 -4.18 31.55
N THR A 21 -32.01 -3.45 30.81
CA THR A 21 -32.45 -3.73 29.41
C THR A 21 -33.53 -2.72 29.01
N GLY A 22 -33.37 -2.09 27.84
CA GLY A 22 -34.40 -1.22 27.26
C GLY A 22 -33.85 -0.09 26.39
N TRP A 23 -33.38 -0.43 25.19
CA TRP A 23 -33.33 0.54 24.09
C TRP A 23 -34.76 0.75 23.58
N LEU A 24 -35.29 1.97 23.69
CA LEU A 24 -36.39 2.46 22.85
C LEU A 24 -36.49 3.99 22.97
N LEU A 25 -36.05 4.68 21.92
CA LEU A 25 -36.49 6.01 21.47
C LEU A 25 -36.69 7.08 22.57
N ALA A 26 -35.61 7.70 23.04
CA ALA A 26 -35.68 8.98 23.76
C ALA A 26 -34.73 9.98 23.07
N GLY A 27 -35.31 11.08 22.59
CA GLY A 27 -34.61 12.10 21.81
C GLY A 27 -33.48 12.81 22.57
N CYS A 28 -32.75 13.65 21.83
CA CYS A 28 -31.71 14.55 22.34
C CYS A 28 -32.05 15.10 23.73
N PRO A 29 -31.12 15.09 24.70
CA PRO A 29 -31.30 15.89 25.90
C PRO A 29 -31.42 17.36 25.45
N ALA A 30 -32.58 17.97 25.71
CA ALA A 30 -32.76 19.39 25.48
C ALA A 30 -31.80 20.17 26.40
N PRO A 31 -31.23 21.30 25.93
CA PRO A 31 -30.37 22.13 26.76
C PRO A 31 -31.16 22.63 28.00
N PRO A 32 -30.49 22.84 29.15
CA PRO A 32 -31.14 23.42 30.31
C PRO A 32 -31.74 24.80 29.97
N PRO A 33 -32.88 25.19 30.57
CA PRO A 33 -33.51 26.47 30.27
C PRO A 33 -32.55 27.63 30.60
N ARG A 34 -32.56 28.65 29.72
CA ARG A 34 -31.84 29.92 29.91
C ARG A 34 -32.02 30.42 31.35
N ARG A 35 -30.95 30.90 31.98
CA ARG A 35 -31.09 31.76 33.15
C ARG A 35 -31.76 33.05 32.67
N ASP A 36 -33.08 33.12 32.82
CA ASP A 36 -33.85 34.31 32.49
C ASP A 36 -33.31 35.52 33.27
N GLY A 37 -32.93 36.57 32.54
CA GLY A 37 -32.69 37.90 33.11
C GLY A 37 -31.37 38.61 32.78
N MET A 38 -30.45 37.99 32.04
CA MET A 38 -29.23 38.68 31.59
C MET A 38 -28.99 38.35 30.11
N ASN A 39 -29.23 39.31 29.21
CA ASN A 39 -28.73 39.23 27.83
C ASN A 39 -27.22 39.43 27.88
N LEU A 40 -26.49 38.38 28.27
CA LEU A 40 -25.04 38.39 28.18
C LEU A 40 -24.65 38.41 26.69
N PRO A 41 -23.56 39.11 26.32
CA PRO A 41 -22.92 38.89 25.05
C PRO A 41 -22.71 37.39 24.83
N ASN A 42 -22.96 36.93 23.62
CA ASN A 42 -22.65 35.56 23.24
C ASN A 42 -21.83 35.54 21.97
N PHE A 43 -21.02 34.51 21.83
CA PHE A 43 -20.38 34.18 20.56
C PHE A 43 -20.62 32.69 20.30
N SER A 44 -20.50 32.31 19.04
CA SER A 44 -20.77 30.94 18.60
C SER A 44 -19.80 30.55 17.50
N GLY A 45 -19.79 29.28 17.13
CA GLY A 45 -18.96 28.81 16.04
C GLY A 45 -19.08 27.32 15.85
N VAL A 46 -18.15 26.76 15.09
CA VAL A 46 -18.00 25.32 14.93
C VAL A 46 -16.62 24.85 15.37
N VAL A 47 -16.57 23.68 16.00
CA VAL A 47 -15.33 22.98 16.37
C VAL A 47 -15.01 21.95 15.29
N GLN A 48 -13.79 21.94 14.73
CA GLN A 48 -13.47 21.12 13.55
C GLN A 48 -12.04 20.54 13.53
N LYS A 49 -11.96 19.21 13.66
CA LYS A 49 -10.80 18.34 13.31
C LYS A 49 -11.25 17.20 12.39
N GLY A 50 -12.49 16.76 12.57
CA GLY A 50 -13.44 16.48 11.49
C GLY A 50 -14.74 17.13 11.94
N PRO A 51 -15.90 16.70 11.44
CA PRO A 51 -17.17 16.99 12.12
C PRO A 51 -17.08 16.57 13.59
N PHE A 52 -17.20 17.52 14.51
CA PHE A 52 -17.11 17.25 15.94
C PHE A 52 -18.45 16.70 16.42
N LEU A 53 -18.45 15.74 17.33
CA LEU A 53 -19.67 15.00 17.68
C LEU A 53 -20.30 15.54 18.95
N GLN A 54 -19.57 15.50 20.07
CA GLN A 54 -20.04 16.00 21.36
C GLN A 54 -18.86 16.48 22.17
N GLY A 55 -19.07 17.53 22.96
CA GLY A 55 -18.03 18.06 23.82
C GLY A 55 -18.45 19.25 24.65
N THR A 56 -17.45 19.91 25.19
CA THR A 56 -17.56 21.14 25.98
C THR A 56 -16.66 22.21 25.37
N VAL A 57 -17.02 23.47 25.60
CA VAL A 57 -16.21 24.62 25.23
C VAL A 57 -16.07 25.52 26.43
N GLN A 58 -14.85 26.01 26.65
CA GLN A 58 -14.53 26.97 27.69
C GLN A 58 -13.78 28.14 27.07
N ALA A 59 -14.01 29.35 27.58
CA ALA A 59 -13.37 30.55 27.09
C ALA A 59 -12.92 31.45 28.24
N TRP A 60 -11.68 31.94 28.17
CA TRP A 60 -11.06 32.82 29.17
C TRP A 60 -10.60 34.11 28.54
N SER A 61 -10.80 35.23 29.23
CA SER A 61 -10.09 36.47 28.90
C SER A 61 -8.58 36.26 29.10
N LEU A 62 -7.75 36.90 28.27
CA LEU A 62 -6.31 36.87 28.43
C LEU A 62 -5.81 38.06 29.23
N ASP A 63 -4.87 37.83 30.14
CA ASP A 63 -4.19 38.91 30.87
C ASP A 63 -3.08 39.58 30.04
N GLY A 64 -2.39 40.58 30.60
CA GLY A 64 -1.27 41.26 29.94
C GLY A 64 -0.04 40.38 29.66
N ARG A 65 -0.04 39.11 30.09
CA ARG A 65 0.96 38.09 29.72
C ARG A 65 0.38 37.05 28.75
N PHE A 66 -0.76 37.35 28.13
CA PHE A 66 -1.51 36.43 27.29
C PHE A 66 -1.77 35.08 27.98
N SER A 67 -2.03 35.09 29.29
CA SER A 67 -2.39 33.89 30.05
C SER A 67 -3.88 33.91 30.43
N PRO A 68 -4.56 32.76 30.46
CA PRO A 68 -5.97 32.70 30.86
C PRO A 68 -6.20 33.31 32.25
N ALA A 69 -7.15 34.22 32.35
CA ALA A 69 -7.48 34.93 33.58
C ALA A 69 -8.99 34.96 33.84
N GLY A 70 -9.35 35.03 35.12
CA GLY A 70 -10.75 35.04 35.55
C GLY A 70 -11.43 33.68 35.49
N TRP A 71 -12.76 33.69 35.65
CA TRP A 71 -13.60 32.49 35.54
C TRP A 71 -13.94 32.24 34.07
N PRO A 72 -13.88 30.99 33.57
CA PRO A 72 -14.26 30.74 32.19
C PRO A 72 -15.75 30.96 31.93
N GLY A 73 -16.07 31.40 30.73
CA GLY A 73 -17.37 31.11 30.13
C GLY A 73 -17.42 29.65 29.70
N GLU A 74 -18.56 28.99 29.88
CA GLU A 74 -18.73 27.57 29.57
C GLU A 74 -19.89 27.37 28.60
N GLY A 75 -19.74 26.39 27.72
CA GLY A 75 -20.75 26.00 26.75
C GLY A 75 -20.62 24.52 26.36
N TRP A 76 -21.57 24.07 25.54
CA TRP A 76 -21.63 22.70 25.03
C TRP A 76 -21.38 22.68 23.53
N VAL A 77 -20.74 21.62 23.05
CA VAL A 77 -20.51 21.37 21.63
C VAL A 77 -21.43 20.23 21.19
N SER A 78 -22.21 20.46 20.14
CA SER A 78 -23.16 19.50 19.58
C SER A 78 -22.82 19.15 18.13
N SER A 79 -23.07 17.91 17.72
CA SER A 79 -22.80 17.44 16.36
C SER A 79 -23.54 18.31 15.33
N PRO A 80 -22.85 18.82 14.28
CA PRO A 80 -21.52 18.45 13.80
C PRO A 80 -20.35 19.35 14.26
N GLY A 81 -20.49 19.98 15.43
CA GLY A 81 -19.48 20.79 16.09
C GLY A 81 -19.95 22.19 16.50
N GLU A 82 -21.24 22.48 16.34
CA GLU A 82 -21.84 23.77 16.72
C GLU A 82 -21.75 23.99 18.23
N TYR A 83 -21.36 25.20 18.62
CA TYR A 83 -21.29 25.62 20.02
C TYR A 83 -21.72 27.08 20.20
N TRP A 84 -22.08 27.43 21.43
CA TRP A 84 -22.26 28.82 21.88
C TRP A 84 -21.75 28.97 23.30
N VAL A 85 -21.26 30.17 23.63
CA VAL A 85 -20.83 30.54 24.98
C VAL A 85 -21.47 31.88 25.32
N ASP A 86 -22.20 31.92 26.44
CA ASP A 86 -22.77 33.14 27.00
C ASP A 86 -21.81 33.68 28.07
N TYR A 87 -21.09 34.77 27.78
CA TYR A 87 -20.10 35.32 28.71
C TYR A 87 -19.76 36.79 28.42
N ASP A 88 -19.58 37.58 29.48
CA ASP A 88 -19.18 39.00 29.40
C ASP A 88 -17.65 39.10 29.40
N PHE A 89 -17.06 39.20 28.21
CA PHE A 89 -15.61 39.34 28.07
C PHE A 89 -15.19 40.79 28.28
N ALA A 90 -14.10 41.00 29.03
CA ALA A 90 -13.42 42.28 29.02
C ALA A 90 -12.85 42.56 27.61
N ASP A 91 -12.73 43.83 27.23
CA ASP A 91 -12.15 44.23 25.93
C ASP A 91 -10.79 43.52 25.70
N GLY A 92 -10.68 42.77 24.59
CA GLY A 92 -9.45 42.10 24.19
C GLY A 92 -9.64 40.65 23.71
N PRO A 93 -8.53 39.95 23.40
CA PRO A 93 -8.57 38.57 22.92
C PRO A 93 -8.87 37.57 24.04
N ALA A 94 -9.56 36.49 23.70
CA ALA A 94 -9.83 35.37 24.57
C ALA A 94 -9.16 34.09 24.07
N LEU A 95 -8.77 33.21 25.00
CA LEU A 95 -8.46 31.82 24.70
C LEU A 95 -9.75 31.01 24.75
N ILE A 96 -10.04 30.29 23.67
CA ILE A 96 -11.17 29.37 23.57
C ILE A 96 -10.59 27.96 23.49
N GLU A 97 -11.05 27.05 24.34
CA GLU A 97 -10.69 25.64 24.34
C GLU A 97 -11.94 24.79 24.19
N ALA A 98 -11.98 23.95 23.16
CA ALA A 98 -13.04 22.98 22.94
C ALA A 98 -12.49 21.57 23.14
N ARG A 99 -13.21 20.74 23.91
CA ARG A 99 -12.83 19.35 24.22
C ARG A 99 -13.97 18.39 23.93
N GLY A 100 -13.66 17.26 23.33
CA GLY A 100 -14.66 16.24 23.01
C GLY A 100 -14.26 15.33 21.86
N THR A 101 -15.25 14.64 21.29
CA THR A 101 -15.06 13.57 20.30
C THR A 101 -15.35 14.05 18.88
N TYR A 102 -14.82 13.33 17.88
CA TYR A 102 -14.94 13.73 16.48
C TYR A 102 -15.08 12.54 15.54
N PHE A 103 -15.60 12.81 14.35
CA PHE A 103 -15.66 11.87 13.24
C PHE A 103 -14.30 11.80 12.54
N HIS A 104 -13.71 10.60 12.43
CA HIS A 104 -12.41 10.40 11.82
C HIS A 104 -12.51 10.34 10.30
N LEU A 105 -11.87 11.31 9.62
CA LEU A 105 -12.00 11.53 8.18
C LEU A 105 -11.45 10.36 7.33
N LEU A 106 -10.32 9.76 7.74
CA LEU A 106 -9.71 8.65 7.01
C LEU A 106 -10.49 7.33 7.15
N THR A 107 -10.86 6.94 8.38
CA THR A 107 -11.52 5.65 8.64
C THR A 107 -13.03 5.71 8.43
N GLY A 108 -13.63 6.91 8.47
CA GLY A 108 -15.07 7.09 8.35
C GLY A 108 -15.85 6.61 9.57
N LEU A 109 -15.17 6.47 10.72
CA LEU A 109 -15.73 6.01 12.00
C LEU A 109 -15.68 7.11 13.05
N ASP A 110 -16.54 6.99 14.07
CA ASP A 110 -16.50 7.87 15.23
C ASP A 110 -15.31 7.50 16.12
N LEU A 111 -14.47 8.47 16.43
CA LEU A 111 -13.46 8.31 17.48
C LEU A 111 -14.04 8.79 18.80
N LEU A 112 -14.12 7.87 19.76
CA LEU A 112 -14.53 8.17 21.14
C LEU A 112 -13.40 8.76 21.99
N GLN A 113 -12.19 8.88 21.43
CA GLN A 113 -11.09 9.55 22.09
C GLN A 113 -11.32 11.06 22.08
N GLU A 114 -11.20 11.69 23.25
CA GLU A 114 -11.32 13.13 23.36
C GLU A 114 -10.09 13.85 22.78
N VAL A 115 -10.35 14.91 22.04
CA VAL A 115 -9.34 15.86 21.55
C VAL A 115 -9.59 17.24 22.12
N SER A 116 -8.53 18.03 22.30
CA SER A 116 -8.60 19.44 22.67
C SER A 116 -8.14 20.31 21.50
N LEU A 117 -9.01 21.22 21.06
CA LEU A 117 -8.71 22.25 20.07
C LEU A 117 -8.76 23.62 20.74
N ARG A 118 -7.90 24.53 20.28
CA ARG A 118 -7.73 25.86 20.86
C ARG A 118 -7.78 26.94 19.80
N ALA A 119 -8.19 28.14 20.21
CA ALA A 119 -8.12 29.34 19.39
C ALA A 119 -7.87 30.56 20.29
N VAL A 120 -7.15 31.54 19.74
CA VAL A 120 -7.06 32.88 20.35
C VAL A 120 -7.70 33.87 19.39
N ALA A 121 -8.81 34.47 19.79
CA ALA A 121 -9.59 35.37 18.95
C ALA A 121 -10.13 36.56 19.75
N GLU A 122 -10.34 37.69 19.09
CA GLU A 122 -11.12 38.78 19.67
C GLU A 122 -12.59 38.36 19.78
N VAL A 123 -13.13 38.43 21.00
CA VAL A 123 -14.52 38.08 21.25
C VAL A 123 -15.35 39.34 21.28
N ALA A 124 -16.37 39.39 20.44
CA ALA A 124 -17.38 40.45 20.46
C ALA A 124 -18.80 39.85 20.36
N PRO A 125 -19.85 40.58 20.78
CA PRO A 125 -21.21 40.09 20.73
C PRO A 125 -21.61 39.63 19.33
N SER A 126 -22.15 38.41 19.23
CA SER A 126 -22.64 37.76 18.02
C SER A 126 -21.59 37.50 16.93
N VAL A 127 -20.29 37.49 17.27
CA VAL A 127 -19.23 37.06 16.36
C VAL A 127 -19.22 35.53 16.23
N ARG A 128 -18.85 35.06 15.03
CA ARG A 128 -18.63 33.64 14.76
C ARG A 128 -17.14 33.33 14.85
N ILE A 129 -16.75 32.40 15.71
CA ILE A 129 -15.36 32.02 15.95
C ILE A 129 -15.25 30.50 15.85
N ASN A 130 -14.70 30.00 14.76
CA ASN A 130 -14.47 28.57 14.60
C ASN A 130 -13.20 28.15 15.34
N VAL A 131 -13.24 26.98 15.98
CA VAL A 131 -12.09 26.39 16.66
C VAL A 131 -11.68 25.17 15.86
N ASN A 132 -10.55 25.25 15.16
CA ASN A 132 -10.13 24.21 14.24
C ASN A 132 -8.66 23.83 14.42
N VAL A 133 -8.18 22.93 13.58
CA VAL A 133 -6.78 22.46 13.60
C VAL A 133 -5.80 23.62 13.42
N LEU A 134 -6.03 24.51 12.47
CA LEU A 134 -5.14 25.64 12.18
C LEU A 134 -5.14 26.68 13.32
N THR A 135 -6.30 27.00 13.91
CA THR A 135 -6.34 27.88 15.10
C THR A 135 -5.56 27.27 16.28
N THR A 136 -5.59 25.94 16.41
CA THR A 136 -4.90 25.24 17.50
C THR A 136 -3.39 25.29 17.32
N LEU A 137 -2.90 25.11 16.09
CA LEU A 137 -1.48 25.20 15.76
C LEU A 137 -0.94 26.62 15.94
N ALA A 138 -1.74 27.63 15.61
CA ALA A 138 -1.34 29.02 15.75
C ALA A 138 -1.34 29.51 17.22
N GLU A 139 -2.15 28.93 18.12
CA GLU A 139 -2.39 29.44 19.48
C GLU A 139 -1.11 29.79 20.25
N LYS A 140 -0.21 28.82 20.42
CA LYS A 140 1.04 29.01 21.18
C LYS A 140 1.97 30.01 20.51
N ARG A 141 1.99 30.02 19.17
CA ARG A 141 2.81 30.96 18.38
C ARG A 141 2.31 32.40 18.51
N ILE A 142 0.99 32.62 18.44
CA ILE A 142 0.36 33.93 18.65
C ILE A 142 0.76 34.49 20.01
N ARG A 143 0.62 33.68 21.07
CA ARG A 143 0.93 34.10 22.44
C ARG A 143 2.42 34.38 22.64
N THR A 144 3.29 33.58 22.01
CA THR A 144 4.74 33.80 22.04
C THR A 144 5.12 35.11 21.38
N LEU A 145 4.61 35.37 20.17
CA LEU A 145 4.84 36.62 19.45
C LEU A 145 4.27 37.84 20.20
N ALA A 146 3.09 37.72 20.77
CA ALA A 146 2.46 38.84 21.47
C ALA A 146 3.12 39.16 22.82
N PHE A 147 3.53 38.14 23.58
CA PHE A 147 4.11 38.33 24.92
C PHE A 147 5.64 38.46 24.89
N VAL A 148 6.36 37.52 24.25
CA VAL A 148 7.83 37.48 24.28
C VAL A 148 8.43 38.49 23.32
N HIS A 149 7.82 38.67 22.15
CA HIS A 149 8.28 39.63 21.15
C HIS A 149 7.55 40.98 21.22
N GLU A 150 6.64 41.14 22.18
CA GLU A 150 5.89 42.38 22.45
C GLU A 150 5.15 42.94 21.22
N LEU A 151 4.75 42.06 20.28
CA LEU A 151 4.01 42.47 19.09
C LEU A 151 2.53 42.75 19.44
N PRO A 152 1.89 43.75 18.81
CA PRO A 152 0.45 43.92 18.91
C PRO A 152 -0.29 42.64 18.50
N TYR A 153 -1.37 42.29 19.20
CA TYR A 153 -2.10 41.03 19.01
C TYR A 153 -2.42 40.74 17.53
N GLU A 154 -3.00 41.71 16.81
CA GLU A 154 -3.34 41.58 15.39
C GLU A 154 -2.12 41.28 14.50
N VAL A 155 -0.97 41.88 14.81
CA VAL A 155 0.29 41.66 14.08
C VAL A 155 0.86 40.27 14.41
N ALA A 156 0.85 39.90 15.70
CA ALA A 156 1.27 38.58 16.16
C ALA A 156 0.42 37.48 15.52
N LYS A 157 -0.90 37.69 15.44
CA LYS A 157 -1.84 36.77 14.81
C LYS A 157 -1.57 36.60 13.32
N ALA A 158 -1.56 37.69 12.56
CA ALA A 158 -1.30 37.63 11.13
C ALA A 158 0.08 37.03 10.80
N GLN A 159 1.09 37.23 11.66
CA GLN A 159 2.38 36.58 11.50
C GLN A 159 2.32 35.08 11.79
N ALA A 160 1.73 34.66 12.92
CA ALA A 160 1.61 33.26 13.28
C ALA A 160 0.83 32.45 12.23
N GLU A 161 -0.28 32.96 11.72
CA GLU A 161 -1.08 32.27 10.70
C GLU A 161 -0.28 32.06 9.40
N ARG A 162 0.50 33.06 8.97
CA ARG A 162 1.39 32.92 7.80
C ARG A 162 2.49 31.90 8.02
N GLU A 163 3.10 31.90 9.20
CA GLU A 163 4.16 30.94 9.55
C GLU A 163 3.62 29.51 9.60
N VAL A 164 2.44 29.30 10.20
CA VAL A 164 1.76 27.99 10.21
C VAL A 164 1.51 27.51 8.79
N LEU A 165 0.95 28.33 7.90
CA LEU A 165 0.76 27.93 6.49
C LEU A 165 2.08 27.58 5.80
N ALA A 166 3.10 28.42 5.98
CA ALA A 166 4.42 28.21 5.40
C ALA A 166 5.08 26.89 5.88
N ALA A 167 4.85 26.51 7.14
CA ALA A 167 5.37 25.26 7.70
C ALA A 167 4.79 24.00 7.02
N PHE A 168 3.59 24.09 6.45
CA PHE A 168 2.97 23.04 5.62
C PHE A 168 3.18 23.27 4.12
N GLY A 169 3.99 24.25 3.70
CA GLY A 169 4.20 24.56 2.29
C GLY A 169 2.97 25.14 1.59
N LEU A 170 2.05 25.77 2.33
CA LEU A 170 0.83 26.41 1.80
C LEU A 170 1.05 27.91 1.54
N PRO A 171 0.39 28.48 0.51
CA PRO A 171 0.40 29.92 0.30
C PRO A 171 -0.48 30.65 1.32
N SER A 172 -0.10 31.87 1.68
CA SER A 172 -0.85 32.71 2.63
C SER A 172 -1.95 33.58 2.01
N GLU A 173 -2.04 33.61 0.68
CA GLU A 173 -2.99 34.46 -0.03
C GLU A 173 -4.38 33.81 -0.09
N GLY A 174 -5.44 34.59 0.14
CA GLY A 174 -6.82 34.15 -0.06
C GLY A 174 -7.40 33.21 1.01
N VAL A 175 -6.66 32.92 2.09
CA VAL A 175 -7.10 32.02 3.17
C VAL A 175 -8.09 32.70 4.13
N GLY A 176 -7.84 33.96 4.50
CA GLY A 176 -8.59 34.65 5.56
C GLY A 176 -8.16 34.20 6.98
N PRO A 177 -8.71 34.81 8.05
CA PRO A 177 -8.37 34.45 9.42
C PRO A 177 -8.78 33.01 9.74
N PHE A 178 -7.96 32.28 10.51
CA PHE A 178 -8.18 30.85 10.73
C PHE A 178 -9.50 30.53 11.43
N GLU A 179 -9.99 31.40 12.31
CA GLU A 179 -11.27 31.22 12.99
C GLU A 179 -12.50 31.44 12.09
N THR A 180 -12.31 31.82 10.83
CA THR A 180 -13.41 31.95 9.86
C THR A 180 -13.57 30.71 8.97
N LEU A 181 -12.55 29.85 8.94
CA LEU A 181 -12.49 28.65 8.09
C LEU A 181 -13.46 27.57 8.58
N ASP A 182 -14.11 26.90 7.64
CA ASP A 182 -15.15 25.89 7.88
C ASP A 182 -15.02 24.71 6.89
N ILE A 183 -14.81 23.48 7.37
CA ILE A 183 -14.68 22.28 6.51
C ILE A 183 -15.97 21.91 5.74
N SER A 184 -17.08 22.64 5.96
CA SER A 184 -18.32 22.54 5.19
C SER A 184 -18.53 23.70 4.20
N GLY A 185 -17.54 24.61 4.09
CA GLY A 185 -17.49 25.69 3.12
C GLY A 185 -16.97 25.26 1.74
N ASP A 186 -16.75 26.24 0.88
CA ASP A 186 -16.26 26.07 -0.50
C ASP A 186 -15.04 26.94 -0.84
N GLY A 187 -14.50 27.66 0.14
CA GLY A 187 -13.33 28.53 -0.04
C GLY A 187 -12.01 27.78 -0.10
N ASP A 188 -10.98 28.44 -0.64
CA ASP A 188 -9.63 27.88 -0.67
C ASP A 188 -9.06 27.66 0.73
N GLY A 189 -9.31 28.58 1.67
CA GLY A 189 -8.93 28.40 3.06
C GLY A 189 -9.60 27.19 3.73
N ASP A 190 -10.87 26.92 3.42
CA ASP A 190 -11.60 25.74 3.91
C ASP A 190 -10.99 24.45 3.36
N ALA A 191 -10.60 24.47 2.09
CA ALA A 191 -9.95 23.37 1.41
C ALA A 191 -8.54 23.11 1.99
N MET A 192 -7.77 24.15 2.28
CA MET A 192 -6.47 24.03 2.95
C MET A 192 -6.62 23.49 4.38
N LEU A 193 -7.59 23.99 5.15
CA LEU A 193 -7.88 23.48 6.49
C LEU A 193 -8.15 21.97 6.44
N LEU A 194 -8.99 21.53 5.51
CA LEU A 194 -9.30 20.11 5.34
C LEU A 194 -8.08 19.30 4.86
N ALA A 195 -7.26 19.84 3.97
CA ALA A 195 -6.04 19.18 3.49
C ALA A 195 -5.02 18.97 4.61
N VAL A 196 -4.68 20.02 5.38
CA VAL A 196 -3.78 19.94 6.54
C VAL A 196 -4.30 18.92 7.54
N THR A 197 -5.60 18.98 7.82
CA THR A 197 -6.25 18.04 8.73
C THR A 197 -6.11 16.59 8.26
N ALA A 198 -6.34 16.31 6.98
CA ALA A 198 -6.24 14.96 6.42
C ALA A 198 -4.79 14.44 6.41
N VAL A 199 -3.82 15.31 6.07
CA VAL A 199 -2.38 14.98 6.08
C VAL A 199 -1.92 14.68 7.51
N LEU A 200 -2.31 15.49 8.49
CA LEU A 200 -1.98 15.26 9.90
C LEU A 200 -2.52 13.92 10.41
N LEU A 201 -3.75 13.55 10.05
CA LEU A 201 -4.33 12.25 10.39
C LEU A 201 -3.61 11.09 9.69
N GLY A 202 -3.06 11.31 8.49
CA GLY A 202 -2.36 10.28 7.71
C GLY A 202 -0.90 10.06 8.13
N GLY A 203 -0.22 11.11 8.61
CA GLY A 203 1.22 11.11 8.91
C GLY A 203 1.62 10.58 10.27
N GLY A 204 0.72 9.85 10.93
CA GLY A 204 1.04 9.24 12.22
C GLY A 204 1.18 10.25 13.36
N VAL A 205 0.67 11.48 13.23
CA VAL A 205 0.32 12.27 14.41
C VAL A 205 -0.78 11.48 15.09
N PRO A 206 -0.54 10.91 16.28
CA PRO A 206 -1.55 10.08 16.92
C PRO A 206 -2.85 10.88 17.05
N PRO A 207 -4.03 10.25 16.96
CA PRO A 207 -5.32 10.95 17.10
C PRO A 207 -5.51 11.69 18.44
N GLU A 208 -4.53 11.58 19.34
CA GLU A 208 -4.40 12.10 20.69
C GLU A 208 -4.22 13.63 20.80
N VAL A 209 -4.58 14.13 21.98
CA VAL A 209 -4.35 15.51 22.44
C VAL A 209 -2.86 15.89 22.38
N ASP A 210 -1.94 14.92 22.53
CA ASP A 210 -0.51 15.17 22.63
C ASP A 210 0.15 15.46 21.28
N GLY A 211 -0.31 14.84 20.18
CA GLY A 211 0.30 15.04 18.85
C GLY A 211 0.08 16.44 18.29
N LEU A 212 -1.15 16.98 18.38
CA LEU A 212 -1.45 18.33 17.91
C LEU A 212 -0.84 19.41 18.81
N GLN A 213 -0.79 19.17 20.12
CA GLN A 213 -0.19 20.08 21.08
C GLN A 213 1.35 20.09 20.99
N ALA A 214 1.98 18.95 20.70
CA ALA A 214 3.40 18.86 20.42
C ALA A 214 3.78 19.61 19.15
N LEU A 215 2.97 19.53 18.09
CA LEU A 215 3.19 20.29 16.87
C LEU A 215 3.08 21.80 17.11
N ALA A 216 2.08 22.22 17.90
CA ALA A 216 1.94 23.62 18.31
C ALA A 216 3.10 24.08 19.22
N GLU A 217 3.70 23.19 20.01
CA GLU A 217 4.89 23.48 20.83
C GLU A 217 6.14 23.66 19.99
N ASP A 218 6.30 22.84 18.95
CA ASP A 218 7.41 22.93 18.01
C ASP A 218 7.36 24.25 17.21
N LEU A 219 6.17 24.63 16.74
CA LEU A 219 5.96 25.90 16.02
C LEU A 219 6.12 27.16 16.90
N ALA A 220 5.92 27.06 18.21
CA ALA A 220 5.83 28.22 19.08
C ALA A 220 7.08 29.14 19.08
N PRO A 221 8.32 28.63 19.14
CA PRO A 221 9.52 29.45 19.27
C PRO A 221 9.89 30.23 18.01
N ASP A 222 9.74 29.62 16.83
CA ASP A 222 10.26 30.18 15.57
C ASP A 222 9.31 30.08 14.37
N GLY A 223 8.16 29.44 14.51
CA GLY A 223 7.20 29.24 13.42
C GLY A 223 7.65 28.20 12.40
N MET A 224 8.65 27.37 12.72
CA MET A 224 9.14 26.29 11.86
C MET A 224 8.82 24.93 12.46
N LEU A 225 8.71 23.92 11.61
CA LEU A 225 8.57 22.53 12.03
C LEU A 225 9.92 21.83 11.97
N ALA A 226 10.17 20.97 12.94
CA ALA A 226 11.30 20.06 12.93
C ALA A 226 11.25 19.14 11.68
N PRO A 227 12.42 18.77 11.10
CA PRO A 227 12.47 17.95 9.88
C PRO A 227 11.70 16.63 9.97
N ASP A 228 11.69 15.99 11.13
CA ASP A 228 10.99 14.71 11.35
C ASP A 228 9.47 14.85 11.12
N TRP A 229 8.88 15.98 11.53
CA TRP A 229 7.47 16.27 11.25
C TRP A 229 7.22 16.45 9.76
N GLN A 230 8.13 17.15 9.07
CA GLN A 230 8.01 17.41 7.64
C GLN A 230 8.05 16.10 6.82
N GLU A 231 8.99 15.20 7.12
CA GLU A 231 9.07 13.88 6.45
C GLU A 231 7.82 13.03 6.68
N GLY A 232 7.29 13.02 7.90
CA GLY A 232 6.01 12.38 8.24
C GLY A 232 4.84 12.93 7.40
N PHE A 233 4.76 14.25 7.23
CA PHE A 233 3.70 14.87 6.44
C PHE A 233 3.86 14.63 4.94
N TYR A 234 5.07 14.63 4.42
CA TYR A 234 5.33 14.31 3.01
C TYR A 234 4.94 12.88 2.67
N SER A 235 5.34 11.91 3.51
CA SER A 235 4.95 10.51 3.32
C SER A 235 3.44 10.31 3.41
N ALA A 236 2.79 10.97 4.38
CA ALA A 236 1.34 10.98 4.52
C ALA A 236 0.63 11.52 3.28
N SER A 237 1.03 12.71 2.82
CA SER A 237 0.46 13.38 1.67
C SER A 237 0.51 12.51 0.41
N ARG A 238 1.63 11.81 0.18
CA ARG A 238 1.81 10.91 -0.97
C ARG A 238 0.95 9.65 -0.92
N SER A 239 0.69 9.13 0.28
CA SER A 239 -0.11 7.92 0.48
C SER A 239 -1.62 8.18 0.69
N LEU A 240 -2.01 9.43 0.90
CA LEU A 240 -3.37 9.80 1.29
C LEU A 240 -4.41 9.45 0.21
N LYS A 241 -5.37 8.60 0.55
CA LYS A 241 -6.54 8.28 -0.28
C LYS A 241 -7.61 9.36 -0.18
N CYS A 242 -7.40 10.44 -0.94
CA CYS A 242 -8.27 11.60 -0.94
C CYS A 242 -9.73 11.29 -1.28
N HIS A 243 -9.98 10.38 -2.23
CA HIS A 243 -11.35 9.98 -2.58
C HIS A 243 -12.10 9.38 -1.37
N THR A 244 -11.41 8.58 -0.54
CA THR A 244 -11.99 7.97 0.67
C THR A 244 -12.39 9.04 1.68
N VAL A 245 -11.55 10.05 1.89
CA VAL A 245 -11.85 11.18 2.81
C VAL A 245 -13.10 11.93 2.36
N ARG A 246 -13.20 12.26 1.06
CA ARG A 246 -14.36 12.93 0.48
C ARG A 246 -15.63 12.10 0.65
N GLU A 247 -15.58 10.81 0.33
CA GLU A 247 -16.74 9.90 0.46
C GLU A 247 -17.21 9.77 1.90
N ASN A 248 -16.28 9.64 2.86
CA ASN A 248 -16.61 9.58 4.28
C ASN A 248 -17.32 10.85 4.76
N LEU A 249 -16.85 12.03 4.35
CA LEU A 249 -17.49 13.30 4.69
C LEU A 249 -18.88 13.45 4.07
N LEU A 250 -19.00 13.16 2.76
CA LEU A 250 -20.30 13.20 2.08
C LEU A 250 -21.31 12.26 2.75
N ARG A 251 -20.88 11.05 3.12
CA ARG A 251 -21.69 10.09 3.87
C ARG A 251 -22.11 10.65 5.23
N PHE A 252 -21.18 11.23 5.98
CA PHE A 252 -21.48 11.86 7.27
C PHE A 252 -22.56 12.94 7.13
N TRP A 253 -22.42 13.85 6.17
CA TRP A 253 -23.38 14.94 5.97
C TRP A 253 -24.76 14.46 5.52
N ALA A 254 -24.80 13.46 4.62
CA ALA A 254 -26.03 12.91 4.11
C ALA A 254 -26.80 12.12 5.18
N GLU A 255 -26.12 11.22 5.90
CA GLU A 255 -26.77 10.26 6.79
C GLU A 255 -27.00 10.80 8.20
N ARG A 256 -26.08 11.63 8.71
CA ARG A 256 -26.13 12.08 10.13
C ARG A 256 -26.68 13.48 10.28
N VAL A 257 -26.27 14.38 9.40
CA VAL A 257 -26.72 15.78 9.43
C VAL A 257 -27.95 16.00 8.54
N HIS A 258 -28.36 14.99 7.77
CA HIS A 258 -29.53 15.04 6.87
C HIS A 258 -29.44 16.21 5.87
N ARG A 259 -28.23 16.50 5.38
CA ARG A 259 -27.95 17.50 4.35
C ARG A 259 -27.47 16.82 3.06
N PRO A 260 -28.37 16.18 2.29
CA PRO A 260 -28.02 15.65 0.97
C PRO A 260 -27.65 16.82 0.05
N GLY A 261 -26.44 16.80 -0.51
CA GLY A 261 -25.89 17.90 -1.32
C GLY A 261 -24.95 18.85 -0.56
N ALA A 262 -24.51 18.49 0.64
CA ALA A 262 -23.42 19.20 1.31
C ALA A 262 -22.16 19.23 0.43
N VAL A 263 -21.52 20.40 0.38
CA VAL A 263 -20.26 20.60 -0.34
C VAL A 263 -19.12 20.16 0.58
N VAL A 264 -18.17 19.42 0.02
CA VAL A 264 -16.87 19.18 0.65
C VAL A 264 -15.86 20.05 -0.09
N PRO A 265 -15.11 20.92 0.62
CA PRO A 265 -14.09 21.77 0.02
C PRO A 265 -13.17 21.00 -0.92
N LEU A 266 -12.62 21.67 -1.94
CA LEU A 266 -11.75 21.03 -2.93
C LEU A 266 -10.31 20.83 -2.40
N PHE A 267 -10.19 20.11 -1.30
CA PHE A 267 -8.94 19.92 -0.55
C PHE A 267 -7.88 19.13 -1.32
N GLU A 268 -8.29 18.31 -2.30
CA GLU A 268 -7.37 17.55 -3.15
C GLU A 268 -6.47 18.46 -3.98
N ALA A 269 -6.89 19.70 -4.21
CA ALA A 269 -6.10 20.73 -4.87
C ALA A 269 -4.94 21.27 -4.00
N TRP A 270 -4.89 20.86 -2.73
CA TRP A 270 -3.92 21.30 -1.72
C TRP A 270 -3.21 20.09 -1.10
N ILE A 271 -2.98 19.05 -1.89
CA ILE A 271 -2.18 17.87 -1.55
C ILE A 271 -0.93 17.87 -2.40
N ASP A 272 0.22 17.53 -1.80
CA ASP A 272 1.52 17.39 -2.49
C ASP A 272 1.44 16.20 -3.46
N SER A 273 0.98 16.48 -4.67
CA SER A 273 0.70 15.50 -5.72
C SER A 273 1.96 15.19 -6.55
N ASP A 274 2.83 16.18 -6.72
CA ASP A 274 4.07 16.12 -7.50
C ASP A 274 5.31 15.75 -6.67
N GLY A 275 5.19 15.77 -5.35
CA GLY A 275 6.26 15.43 -4.42
C GLY A 275 7.29 16.54 -4.25
N ASP A 276 7.00 17.78 -4.64
CA ASP A 276 7.90 18.94 -4.48
C ASP A 276 7.95 19.48 -3.05
N GLY A 277 7.09 18.93 -2.18
CA GLY A 277 6.99 19.27 -0.79
C GLY A 277 6.16 20.53 -0.51
N ARG A 278 5.33 20.95 -1.47
CA ARG A 278 4.38 22.06 -1.34
C ARG A 278 2.95 21.55 -1.52
N LEU A 279 2.06 22.11 -0.72
CA LEU A 279 0.63 21.87 -0.85
C LEU A 279 0.07 22.99 -1.72
N ASN A 280 0.02 22.79 -3.03
CA ASN A 280 -0.39 23.84 -3.99
C ASN A 280 -1.18 23.28 -5.18
N LYS A 281 -1.77 24.21 -5.97
CA LYS A 281 -2.63 23.93 -7.13
C LYS A 281 -1.85 23.82 -8.46
N ASP A 282 -0.54 23.58 -8.40
CA ASP A 282 0.36 24.17 -9.39
C ASP A 282 0.57 23.34 -10.67
N GLN A 283 -0.03 22.16 -10.80
CA GLN A 283 0.24 21.31 -11.96
C GLN A 283 -0.98 21.03 -12.83
N ASP A 284 -0.75 21.07 -14.15
CA ASP A 284 -1.67 20.49 -15.11
C ASP A 284 -1.73 18.97 -14.88
N PRO A 285 -2.92 18.35 -14.95
CA PRO A 285 -3.05 16.92 -14.71
C PRO A 285 -2.19 16.15 -15.71
N SER A 286 -1.50 15.12 -15.22
CA SER A 286 -0.61 14.26 -16.00
C SER A 286 -1.03 12.79 -15.88
N VAL A 287 -0.50 11.94 -16.76
CA VAL A 287 -0.68 10.49 -16.70
C VAL A 287 0.56 9.90 -16.05
N ILE A 288 0.38 9.29 -14.89
CA ILE A 288 1.47 8.72 -14.08
C ILE A 288 1.69 7.22 -14.33
N SER A 289 0.67 6.53 -14.85
CA SER A 289 0.77 5.12 -15.22
C SER A 289 -0.09 4.82 -16.44
N VAL A 290 0.46 3.99 -17.33
CA VAL A 290 -0.20 3.43 -18.51
C VAL A 290 -0.06 1.92 -18.45
N MET A 291 -1.19 1.21 -18.51
CA MET A 291 -1.23 -0.25 -18.70
C MET A 291 -0.28 -1.04 -17.77
N ASP A 292 -0.20 -0.74 -16.48
CA ASP A 292 0.66 -1.46 -15.51
C ASP A 292 2.10 -1.77 -16.01
N GLY A 293 2.67 -0.92 -16.89
CA GLY A 293 4.02 -1.10 -17.43
C GLY A 293 4.17 -1.97 -18.70
N TYR A 294 3.08 -2.44 -19.33
CA TYR A 294 3.18 -3.23 -20.55
C TYR A 294 3.56 -2.39 -21.78
N ARG A 295 4.56 -2.86 -22.54
CA ARG A 295 4.96 -2.28 -23.84
C ARG A 295 4.08 -2.75 -25.01
N LEU A 296 3.39 -3.88 -24.84
CA LEU A 296 2.50 -4.51 -25.81
C LEU A 296 1.05 -4.51 -25.28
N LEU A 297 0.08 -4.18 -26.14
CA LEU A 297 -1.35 -4.24 -25.85
C LEU A 297 -1.98 -5.44 -26.57
N PRO A 298 -2.36 -6.50 -25.86
CA PRO A 298 -3.22 -7.53 -26.43
C PRO A 298 -4.54 -6.91 -26.90
N ASP A 299 -4.98 -7.30 -28.09
CA ASP A 299 -6.09 -6.67 -28.79
C ASP A 299 -7.42 -6.71 -28.02
N ARG A 300 -7.59 -7.63 -27.06
CA ARG A 300 -8.81 -7.74 -26.24
C ARG A 300 -8.68 -7.21 -24.81
N LEU A 301 -7.50 -6.79 -24.37
CA LEU A 301 -7.35 -6.26 -23.01
C LEU A 301 -7.72 -4.77 -22.95
N PRO A 302 -8.24 -4.30 -21.79
CA PRO A 302 -8.54 -2.90 -21.61
C PRO A 302 -7.25 -2.07 -21.48
N LEU A 303 -7.31 -0.82 -21.94
CA LEU A 303 -6.26 0.17 -21.73
C LEU A 303 -6.59 0.95 -20.45
N ARG A 304 -5.63 0.99 -19.51
CA ARG A 304 -5.77 1.74 -18.24
C ARG A 304 -4.81 2.92 -18.19
N LEU A 305 -5.32 4.06 -17.77
CA LEU A 305 -4.57 5.30 -17.53
C LEU A 305 -4.85 5.77 -16.10
N GLN A 306 -3.79 6.02 -15.35
CA GLN A 306 -3.89 6.62 -14.03
C GLN A 306 -3.39 8.06 -14.08
N PHE A 307 -4.19 8.97 -13.54
CA PHE A 307 -3.92 10.40 -13.44
C PHE A 307 -3.42 10.75 -12.03
N ASP A 308 -2.62 11.80 -11.94
CA ASP A 308 -2.18 12.42 -10.67
C ASP A 308 -3.19 13.40 -10.07
N ALA A 309 -4.37 13.53 -10.68
CA ALA A 309 -5.39 14.47 -10.29
C ALA A 309 -6.81 13.89 -10.44
N PRO A 310 -7.80 14.41 -9.70
CA PRO A 310 -9.19 14.06 -9.91
C PRO A 310 -9.69 14.63 -11.23
N MET A 311 -10.31 13.78 -12.06
CA MET A 311 -10.74 14.15 -13.41
C MET A 311 -12.25 14.39 -13.49
N VAL A 312 -12.72 14.99 -14.59
CA VAL A 312 -14.15 15.22 -14.86
C VAL A 312 -14.64 14.24 -15.94
N PRO A 313 -15.14 13.04 -15.57
CA PRO A 313 -15.50 11.98 -16.52
C PRO A 313 -16.39 12.41 -17.70
N PRO A 314 -17.46 13.22 -17.51
CA PRO A 314 -18.33 13.63 -18.61
C PRO A 314 -17.64 14.51 -19.67
N SER A 315 -16.44 15.03 -19.38
CA SER A 315 -15.66 15.89 -20.28
C SER A 315 -14.55 15.15 -21.03
N LEU A 316 -14.49 13.81 -20.92
CA LEU A 316 -13.52 12.99 -21.63
C LEU A 316 -13.68 13.14 -23.15
N MET A 317 -12.58 13.46 -23.82
CA MET A 317 -12.47 13.47 -25.28
C MET A 317 -11.40 12.47 -25.71
N LEU A 318 -11.78 11.56 -26.60
CA LEU A 318 -10.89 10.56 -27.19
C LEU A 318 -10.67 10.88 -28.68
N GLY A 319 -9.45 10.71 -29.14
CA GLY A 319 -9.05 10.89 -30.54
C GLY A 319 -7.95 9.91 -30.96
N GLY A 320 -7.48 10.03 -32.20
CA GLY A 320 -6.51 9.10 -32.78
C GLY A 320 -7.13 7.82 -33.36
N GLU A 321 -6.29 6.95 -33.91
CA GLU A 321 -6.70 5.72 -34.60
C GLU A 321 -7.44 4.71 -33.72
N LEU A 322 -7.12 4.63 -32.42
CA LEU A 322 -7.75 3.67 -31.50
C LEU A 322 -9.08 4.16 -30.94
N ALA A 323 -9.39 5.46 -30.99
CA ALA A 323 -10.57 6.02 -30.35
C ALA A 323 -11.89 5.44 -30.89
N ALA A 324 -11.94 5.10 -32.19
CA ALA A 324 -13.12 4.51 -32.80
C ALA A 324 -13.38 3.06 -32.38
N SER A 325 -12.41 2.40 -31.73
CA SER A 325 -12.53 1.03 -31.25
C SER A 325 -12.92 0.93 -29.77
N VAL A 326 -13.08 2.07 -29.08
CA VAL A 326 -13.48 2.12 -27.68
C VAL A 326 -14.98 1.86 -27.57
N GLY A 327 -15.33 0.79 -26.86
CA GLY A 327 -16.73 0.42 -26.63
C GLY A 327 -17.27 0.88 -25.29
N GLU A 328 -16.56 0.53 -24.21
CA GLU A 328 -16.94 0.89 -22.85
C GLU A 328 -15.84 1.75 -22.20
N VAL A 329 -16.30 2.77 -21.48
CA VAL A 329 -15.45 3.66 -20.68
C VAL A 329 -15.85 3.51 -19.23
N ALA A 330 -14.91 3.05 -18.41
CA ALA A 330 -15.10 2.91 -16.97
C ALA A 330 -14.13 3.82 -16.21
N TRP A 331 -14.63 4.43 -15.14
CA TRP A 331 -13.85 5.25 -14.22
C TRP A 331 -13.80 4.59 -12.85
N SER A 332 -12.63 4.63 -12.23
CA SER A 332 -12.44 4.23 -10.84
C SER A 332 -11.57 5.24 -10.10
N SER A 333 -11.57 5.11 -8.77
CA SER A 333 -10.80 5.96 -7.86
C SER A 333 -9.75 5.13 -7.15
N THR A 334 -8.50 5.59 -7.14
CA THR A 334 -7.39 4.94 -6.44
C THR A 334 -6.83 5.83 -5.35
N ARG A 335 -6.38 7.04 -5.70
CA ARG A 335 -5.94 8.09 -4.78
C ARG A 335 -6.96 9.23 -4.78
N PHE A 336 -7.27 9.78 -5.93
CA PHE A 336 -8.25 10.84 -6.16
C PHE A 336 -9.55 10.31 -6.78
N SER A 337 -10.60 11.13 -6.78
CA SER A 337 -11.88 10.76 -7.38
C SER A 337 -11.78 10.70 -8.91
N ASN A 338 -12.20 9.58 -9.49
CA ASN A 338 -12.13 9.33 -10.94
C ASN A 338 -10.73 9.59 -11.52
N ASP A 339 -9.69 9.11 -10.84
CA ASP A 339 -8.30 9.26 -11.29
C ASP A 339 -7.81 8.11 -12.16
N THR A 340 -8.65 7.12 -12.41
CA THR A 340 -8.28 5.95 -13.20
C THR A 340 -9.30 5.74 -14.32
N LEU A 341 -8.84 5.88 -15.55
CA LEU A 341 -9.62 5.67 -16.77
C LEU A 341 -9.31 4.28 -17.33
N THR A 342 -10.35 3.46 -17.50
CA THR A 342 -10.28 2.16 -18.17
C THR A 342 -11.09 2.21 -19.46
N LEU A 343 -10.44 1.94 -20.59
CA LEU A 343 -11.03 1.88 -21.92
C LEU A 343 -11.08 0.43 -22.38
N HIS A 344 -12.28 -0.11 -22.58
CA HIS A 344 -12.47 -1.43 -23.14
C HIS A 344 -12.70 -1.34 -24.65
N PRO A 345 -12.03 -2.18 -25.46
CA PRO A 345 -12.34 -2.26 -26.87
C PRO A 345 -13.75 -2.85 -27.07
N ASP A 346 -14.48 -2.40 -28.10
CA ASP A 346 -15.80 -2.94 -28.47
C ASP A 346 -15.74 -4.44 -28.78
N THR A 347 -14.69 -4.85 -29.50
CA THR A 347 -14.44 -6.25 -29.86
C THR A 347 -12.95 -6.57 -29.74
N ALA A 348 -12.10 -5.77 -30.39
CA ALA A 348 -10.66 -5.81 -30.27
C ALA A 348 -10.05 -4.49 -30.78
N TRP A 349 -8.88 -4.13 -30.27
CA TRP A 349 -8.05 -3.06 -30.82
C TRP A 349 -7.49 -3.46 -32.19
N PRO A 350 -7.38 -2.52 -33.15
CA PRO A 350 -6.78 -2.81 -34.44
C PRO A 350 -5.27 -3.06 -34.30
N ALA A 351 -4.85 -4.27 -34.64
CA ALA A 351 -3.44 -4.69 -34.58
C ALA A 351 -2.49 -3.78 -35.39
N GLY A 352 -1.22 -3.78 -34.97
CA GLY A 352 -0.12 -3.09 -35.64
C GLY A 352 0.62 -2.11 -34.72
N THR A 353 1.75 -1.62 -35.23
CA THR A 353 2.59 -0.62 -34.57
C THR A 353 2.13 0.81 -34.87
N GLY A 354 2.47 1.75 -33.98
CA GLY A 354 2.23 3.19 -34.22
C GLY A 354 0.77 3.63 -34.12
N ARG A 355 -0.11 2.81 -33.56
CA ARG A 355 -1.53 3.14 -33.36
C ARG A 355 -1.68 4.22 -32.29
N THR A 356 -2.24 5.37 -32.64
CA THR A 356 -2.35 6.47 -31.66
C THR A 356 -3.67 6.42 -30.90
N LEU A 357 -3.63 6.67 -29.60
CA LEU A 357 -4.79 7.10 -28.81
C LEU A 357 -4.51 8.46 -28.18
N VAL A 358 -5.38 9.43 -28.41
CA VAL A 358 -5.28 10.78 -27.85
C VAL A 358 -6.35 10.94 -26.77
N VAL A 359 -5.93 11.32 -25.56
CA VAL A 359 -6.81 11.55 -24.42
C VAL A 359 -6.75 13.02 -24.00
N SER A 360 -7.90 13.68 -23.97
CA SER A 360 -8.03 15.06 -23.50
C SER A 360 -9.15 15.16 -22.48
N ILE A 361 -8.85 15.69 -21.29
CA ILE A 361 -9.82 15.79 -20.20
C ILE A 361 -9.39 16.87 -19.18
N PRO A 362 -10.32 17.70 -18.70
CA PRO A 362 -10.04 18.60 -17.59
C PRO A 362 -10.02 17.87 -16.24
N SER A 363 -9.17 18.35 -15.33
CA SER A 363 -9.26 18.04 -13.91
C SER A 363 -10.38 18.85 -13.26
N VAL A 364 -10.81 18.42 -12.07
CA VAL A 364 -11.78 19.17 -11.24
C VAL A 364 -11.25 20.54 -10.81
N PHE A 365 -9.93 20.77 -10.90
CA PHE A 365 -9.27 22.04 -10.59
C PHE A 365 -9.41 23.08 -11.73
N GLY A 366 -10.02 22.72 -12.85
CA GLY A 366 -10.14 23.59 -14.03
C GLY A 366 -8.90 23.62 -14.92
N ARG A 367 -7.84 22.88 -14.57
CA ARG A 367 -6.68 22.59 -15.43
C ARG A 367 -7.01 21.48 -16.42
N ARG A 368 -6.21 21.32 -17.48
CA ARG A 368 -6.53 20.36 -18.54
C ARG A 368 -5.31 19.61 -19.03
N LEU A 369 -5.47 18.29 -19.15
CA LEU A 369 -4.54 17.45 -19.89
C LEU A 369 -4.78 17.73 -21.38
N ASN A 370 -3.92 18.56 -21.97
CA ASN A 370 -4.01 18.96 -23.37
C ASN A 370 -3.43 17.84 -24.25
N ALA A 371 -4.27 16.86 -24.58
CA ALA A 371 -3.99 15.77 -25.53
C ALA A 371 -2.76 14.92 -25.17
N TYR A 372 -2.95 13.91 -24.32
CA TYR A 372 -1.97 12.86 -24.08
C TYR A 372 -2.03 11.81 -25.20
N THR A 373 -0.91 11.60 -25.89
CA THR A 373 -0.83 10.66 -27.03
C THR A 373 -0.12 9.39 -26.61
N LEU A 374 -0.81 8.26 -26.71
CA LEU A 374 -0.30 6.92 -26.54
C LEU A 374 -0.04 6.28 -27.90
N SER A 375 0.96 5.42 -28.00
CA SER A 375 1.25 4.64 -29.20
C SER A 375 1.53 3.17 -28.89
N PRO A 376 0.56 2.42 -28.32
CA PRO A 376 0.76 1.01 -28.00
C PRO A 376 0.99 0.20 -29.27
N GLU A 377 1.83 -0.81 -29.16
CA GLU A 377 1.91 -1.87 -30.16
C GLU A 377 0.80 -2.88 -29.87
N VAL A 378 -0.19 -2.93 -30.76
CA VAL A 378 -1.35 -3.80 -30.58
C VAL A 378 -1.06 -5.16 -31.20
N ILE A 379 -1.02 -6.19 -30.35
CA ILE A 379 -0.76 -7.57 -30.75
C ILE A 379 -2.06 -8.38 -30.71
N ARG A 380 -2.28 -9.19 -31.76
CA ARG A 380 -3.54 -9.92 -31.98
C ARG A 380 -3.56 -11.31 -31.35
N ASP A 381 -2.38 -11.85 -31.08
CA ASP A 381 -2.22 -13.22 -30.63
C ASP A 381 -1.25 -13.25 -29.45
N TYR A 382 -1.73 -13.73 -28.32
CA TYR A 382 -0.89 -14.66 -27.56
C TYR A 382 -0.88 -15.93 -28.39
N THR A 383 0.28 -16.36 -28.87
CA THR A 383 0.37 -17.65 -29.55
C THR A 383 0.07 -18.76 -28.54
N VAL A 384 -1.19 -19.20 -28.50
CA VAL A 384 -1.54 -20.46 -27.85
C VAL A 384 -1.01 -21.56 -28.78
N TYR A 385 0.14 -22.14 -28.42
CA TYR A 385 0.65 -23.35 -29.07
C TYR A 385 -0.24 -24.54 -28.70
N SER A 386 -1.44 -24.62 -29.28
CA SER A 386 -2.29 -25.81 -29.28
C SER A 386 -2.32 -26.40 -30.68
N GLY A 387 -1.23 -27.06 -31.06
CA GLY A 387 -1.19 -27.92 -32.24
C GLY A 387 -1.84 -29.27 -31.93
N PRO A 388 -2.21 -30.07 -32.94
CA PRO A 388 -2.76 -31.43 -32.74
C PRO A 388 -1.80 -32.41 -32.03
N ALA A 389 -0.58 -31.97 -31.70
CA ALA A 389 0.47 -32.69 -30.99
C ALA A 389 0.73 -32.17 -29.55
N PHE A 390 0.25 -30.97 -29.20
CA PHE A 390 0.57 -30.30 -27.93
C PHE A 390 -0.58 -30.40 -26.92
N ASP A 391 -0.91 -31.62 -26.48
CA ASP A 391 -1.95 -31.90 -25.47
C ASP A 391 -1.40 -31.95 -24.03
N MET A 392 -0.14 -31.54 -23.81
CA MET A 392 0.46 -31.43 -22.48
C MET A 392 1.18 -30.08 -22.32
N ALA A 393 0.94 -29.42 -21.18
CA ALA A 393 1.63 -28.19 -20.80
C ALA A 393 3.16 -28.41 -20.75
N PRO A 394 3.97 -27.42 -21.16
CA PRO A 394 5.41 -27.49 -20.98
C PRO A 394 5.73 -27.65 -19.50
N THR A 395 6.59 -28.60 -19.16
CA THR A 395 6.99 -28.89 -17.78
C THR A 395 8.12 -28.00 -17.29
N ALA A 396 8.79 -27.29 -18.19
CA ALA A 396 9.82 -26.29 -17.90
C ALA A 396 9.92 -25.26 -19.03
N ALA A 397 10.23 -24.02 -18.67
CA ALA A 397 10.51 -22.93 -19.60
C ALA A 397 11.59 -22.00 -19.02
N ALA A 398 12.36 -21.34 -19.89
CA ALA A 398 13.40 -20.40 -19.49
C ALA A 398 13.46 -19.20 -20.44
N PRO A 399 13.80 -18.00 -19.95
CA PRO A 399 14.04 -16.85 -20.82
C PRO A 399 15.26 -17.10 -21.72
N THR A 400 15.20 -16.60 -22.95
CA THR A 400 16.35 -16.60 -23.87
C THR A 400 17.14 -15.29 -23.76
N ARG A 401 18.39 -15.28 -24.21
CA ARG A 401 19.27 -14.09 -24.13
C ARG A 401 18.76 -12.89 -24.91
N ASP A 402 17.98 -13.11 -25.95
CA ASP A 402 17.34 -12.09 -26.78
C ASP A 402 15.96 -11.65 -26.24
N GLY A 403 15.61 -12.01 -25.01
CA GLY A 403 14.36 -11.57 -24.37
C GLY A 403 13.12 -12.39 -24.76
N GLY A 404 13.31 -13.49 -25.49
CA GLY A 404 12.27 -14.46 -25.81
C GLY A 404 12.14 -15.57 -24.75
N LEU A 405 11.59 -16.70 -25.17
CA LEU A 405 11.26 -17.83 -24.30
C LEU A 405 11.60 -19.17 -24.96
N ALA A 406 12.26 -20.06 -24.22
CA ALA A 406 12.46 -21.44 -24.64
C ALA A 406 11.69 -22.39 -23.71
N PHE A 407 11.08 -23.42 -24.29
CA PHE A 407 10.38 -24.47 -23.53
C PHE A 407 10.43 -25.80 -24.25
N VAL A 408 10.22 -26.88 -23.49
CA VAL A 408 10.07 -28.23 -24.06
C VAL A 408 8.65 -28.69 -23.88
N ALA A 409 8.01 -29.06 -24.99
CA ALA A 409 6.60 -29.46 -25.02
C ALA A 409 6.40 -30.97 -25.23
N GLY A 410 5.16 -31.41 -24.96
CA GLY A 410 4.66 -32.77 -25.18
C GLY A 410 4.80 -33.25 -26.63
N PRO A 411 4.51 -34.53 -26.90
CA PRO A 411 5.20 -35.21 -27.96
C PRO A 411 4.91 -34.63 -29.34
N ASP A 412 5.89 -34.73 -30.24
CA ASP A 412 5.82 -34.41 -31.65
C ASP A 412 4.61 -35.07 -32.35
N ALA A 413 4.40 -34.77 -33.64
CA ALA A 413 3.28 -35.34 -34.40
C ALA A 413 3.22 -36.89 -34.41
N SER A 414 4.30 -37.57 -33.98
CA SER A 414 4.33 -39.04 -33.83
C SER A 414 3.82 -39.55 -32.48
N GLY A 415 3.68 -38.67 -31.48
CA GLY A 415 3.27 -39.02 -30.12
C GLY A 415 4.40 -39.62 -29.27
N LEU A 416 5.64 -39.61 -29.75
CA LEU A 416 6.74 -40.39 -29.16
C LEU A 416 7.91 -39.56 -28.61
N ARG A 417 8.11 -38.31 -29.03
CA ARG A 417 9.33 -37.52 -28.71
C ARG A 417 9.01 -36.09 -28.34
N ASN A 418 9.74 -35.49 -27.41
CA ASN A 418 9.53 -34.10 -27.03
C ASN A 418 10.04 -33.12 -28.09
N VAL A 419 9.48 -31.92 -28.12
CA VAL A 419 9.89 -30.83 -29.02
C VAL A 419 10.43 -29.68 -28.20
N LEU A 420 11.65 -29.24 -28.52
CA LEU A 420 12.23 -28.00 -28.03
C LEU A 420 11.74 -26.85 -28.91
N VAL A 421 11.12 -25.85 -28.29
CA VAL A 421 10.63 -24.64 -28.95
C VAL A 421 11.37 -23.43 -28.39
N ARG A 422 11.84 -22.56 -29.28
CA ARG A 422 12.40 -21.25 -28.94
C ARG A 422 11.56 -20.17 -29.61
N LEU A 423 11.16 -19.19 -28.82
CA LEU A 423 10.44 -18.00 -29.24
C LEU A 423 11.36 -16.79 -29.10
N ASP A 424 11.24 -15.82 -29.99
CA ASP A 424 11.87 -14.50 -29.80
C ASP A 424 11.04 -13.58 -28.88
N GLU A 425 11.48 -12.33 -28.72
CA GLU A 425 10.79 -11.30 -27.94
C GLU A 425 9.36 -10.99 -28.43
N ASN A 426 9.05 -11.31 -29.69
CA ASN A 426 7.73 -11.12 -30.30
C ASN A 426 6.86 -12.38 -30.24
N LEU A 427 7.34 -13.45 -29.57
CA LEU A 427 6.72 -14.77 -29.48
C LEU A 427 6.67 -15.56 -30.80
N ASP A 428 7.47 -15.15 -31.79
CA ASP A 428 7.61 -15.88 -33.05
C ASP A 428 8.52 -17.09 -32.87
N VAL A 429 8.15 -18.24 -33.46
CA VAL A 429 8.99 -19.45 -33.42
C VAL A 429 10.29 -19.20 -34.18
N THR A 430 11.41 -19.25 -33.46
CA THR A 430 12.75 -19.19 -34.02
C THR A 430 13.42 -20.55 -34.13
N LEU A 431 12.99 -21.52 -33.30
CA LEU A 431 13.44 -22.91 -33.35
C LEU A 431 12.29 -23.85 -33.00
N GLU A 432 12.17 -24.92 -33.78
CA GLU A 432 11.36 -26.08 -33.45
C GLU A 432 12.19 -27.34 -33.75
N ALA A 433 12.59 -28.07 -32.71
CA ALA A 433 13.45 -29.23 -32.85
C ALA A 433 12.92 -30.45 -32.08
N THR A 434 12.73 -31.54 -32.80
CA THR A 434 12.36 -32.83 -32.19
C THR A 434 13.57 -33.44 -31.49
N LEU A 435 13.47 -33.61 -30.17
CA LEU A 435 14.48 -34.29 -29.38
C LEU A 435 14.56 -35.77 -29.78
N THR A 436 15.77 -36.32 -29.81
CA THR A 436 16.01 -37.71 -30.24
C THR A 436 15.48 -38.76 -29.25
N MET A 437 15.14 -38.34 -28.02
CA MET A 437 14.67 -39.19 -26.93
C MET A 437 13.45 -38.54 -26.26
N LYS A 438 12.60 -39.37 -25.62
CA LYS A 438 11.53 -38.86 -24.75
C LYS A 438 12.15 -38.35 -23.45
N PHE A 439 11.89 -37.08 -23.13
CA PHE A 439 12.53 -36.31 -22.08
C PHE A 439 11.47 -35.54 -21.31
N GLU A 440 11.21 -35.93 -20.06
CA GLU A 440 10.36 -35.17 -19.14
C GLU A 440 11.21 -34.09 -18.46
N VAL A 441 11.29 -32.91 -19.08
CA VAL A 441 12.19 -31.83 -18.63
C VAL A 441 11.63 -31.18 -17.37
N SER A 442 12.44 -31.10 -16.31
CA SER A 442 12.13 -30.39 -15.08
C SER A 442 12.78 -29.01 -15.02
N SER A 443 13.89 -28.78 -15.72
CA SER A 443 14.58 -27.50 -15.75
C SER A 443 15.41 -27.36 -17.02
N LEU A 444 15.57 -26.13 -17.51
CA LEU A 444 16.40 -25.81 -18.67
C LEU A 444 16.98 -24.40 -18.60
N PHE A 445 18.07 -24.16 -19.34
CA PHE A 445 18.58 -22.81 -19.63
C PHE A 445 19.29 -22.77 -20.99
N GLU A 446 19.40 -21.58 -21.60
CA GLU A 446 20.15 -21.35 -22.85
C GLU A 446 21.62 -21.01 -22.55
N ASP A 447 22.57 -21.73 -23.16
CA ASP A 447 24.01 -21.50 -23.01
C ASP A 447 24.54 -20.42 -23.97
N ASP A 448 25.76 -19.94 -23.74
CA ASP A 448 26.34 -18.81 -24.52
C ASP A 448 26.48 -19.10 -26.02
N ASP A 449 26.42 -20.36 -26.44
CA ASP A 449 26.47 -20.77 -27.85
C ASP A 449 25.07 -20.84 -28.49
N GLY A 450 24.01 -20.45 -27.76
CA GLY A 450 22.61 -20.59 -28.18
C GLY A 450 22.09 -22.02 -28.10
N GLY A 451 22.87 -22.93 -27.49
CA GLY A 451 22.43 -24.28 -27.15
C GLY A 451 21.64 -24.29 -25.83
N PHE A 452 21.21 -25.46 -25.40
CA PHE A 452 20.40 -25.63 -24.21
C PHE A 452 20.94 -26.73 -23.31
N TYR A 453 20.96 -26.47 -22.01
CA TYR A 453 21.11 -27.49 -20.99
C TYR A 453 19.74 -27.88 -20.46
N LEU A 454 19.49 -29.18 -20.35
CA LEU A 454 18.23 -29.75 -19.90
C LEU A 454 18.48 -30.73 -18.75
N VAL A 455 17.62 -30.70 -17.74
CA VAL A 455 17.54 -31.74 -16.70
C VAL A 455 16.13 -32.31 -16.68
N GLY A 456 16.04 -33.63 -16.51
CA GLY A 456 14.75 -34.30 -16.48
C GLY A 456 14.84 -35.82 -16.51
N LEU A 457 13.67 -36.46 -16.62
CA LEU A 457 13.54 -37.91 -16.66
C LEU A 457 13.73 -38.46 -18.08
N ILE A 458 14.62 -39.44 -18.22
CA ILE A 458 14.79 -40.24 -19.44
C ILE A 458 14.78 -41.72 -19.06
N ASP A 459 13.82 -42.47 -19.59
CA ASP A 459 13.65 -43.92 -19.35
C ASP A 459 13.65 -44.28 -17.85
N GLY A 460 13.00 -43.46 -17.02
CA GLY A 460 12.88 -43.68 -15.57
C GLY A 460 14.12 -43.30 -14.76
N GLN A 461 15.09 -42.58 -15.33
CA GLN A 461 16.28 -42.08 -14.66
C GLN A 461 16.46 -40.58 -14.91
N THR A 462 16.86 -39.82 -13.90
CA THR A 462 17.16 -38.39 -14.07
C THR A 462 18.49 -38.21 -14.80
N ARG A 463 18.52 -37.34 -15.81
CA ARG A 463 19.71 -37.09 -16.62
C ARG A 463 19.88 -35.61 -16.91
N VAL A 464 21.11 -35.24 -17.25
CA VAL A 464 21.48 -33.92 -17.76
C VAL A 464 21.84 -34.07 -19.22
N ALA A 465 21.34 -33.19 -20.08
CA ALA A 465 21.69 -33.18 -21.49
C ALA A 465 22.10 -31.77 -21.93
N ARG A 466 23.01 -31.70 -22.91
CA ARG A 466 23.27 -30.49 -23.67
C ARG A 466 22.82 -30.70 -25.11
N ILE A 467 22.06 -29.75 -25.61
CA ILE A 467 21.49 -29.70 -26.95
C ILE A 467 22.09 -28.51 -27.67
N ALA A 468 22.44 -28.66 -28.95
CA ALA A 468 22.93 -27.57 -29.77
C ALA A 468 21.80 -26.61 -30.16
N ALA A 469 22.17 -25.43 -30.69
CA ALA A 469 21.21 -24.41 -31.14
C ALA A 469 20.28 -24.89 -32.28
N ASP A 470 20.68 -25.92 -33.02
CA ASP A 470 19.86 -26.57 -34.07
C ASP A 470 18.99 -27.72 -33.53
N GLY A 471 19.03 -27.97 -32.22
CA GLY A 471 18.30 -29.06 -31.56
C GLY A 471 19.00 -30.42 -31.56
N ALA A 472 20.21 -30.53 -32.12
CA ALA A 472 20.96 -31.77 -32.08
C ALA A 472 21.44 -32.08 -30.66
N SER A 473 21.26 -33.31 -30.18
CA SER A 473 21.84 -33.73 -28.90
C SER A 473 23.37 -33.79 -29.00
N LEU A 474 24.05 -32.97 -28.19
CA LEU A 474 25.51 -32.97 -28.09
C LEU A 474 25.98 -34.09 -27.15
N TRP A 475 25.37 -34.16 -25.96
CA TRP A 475 25.62 -35.23 -25.01
C TRP A 475 24.48 -35.39 -24.00
N VAL A 476 24.43 -36.59 -23.40
CA VAL A 476 23.56 -36.92 -22.26
C VAL A 476 24.42 -37.57 -21.18
N ARG A 477 24.20 -37.20 -19.92
CA ARG A 477 24.90 -37.70 -18.74
C ARG A 477 23.90 -38.18 -17.70
N ASN A 478 24.30 -39.24 -17.01
CA ASN A 478 23.57 -39.83 -15.90
C ASN A 478 24.55 -40.08 -14.77
N ARG A 479 24.10 -39.89 -13.54
CA ARG A 479 24.84 -40.22 -12.33
C ARG A 479 23.95 -41.09 -11.45
N VAL A 480 24.30 -42.37 -11.34
CA VAL A 480 23.43 -43.40 -10.71
C VAL A 480 23.25 -43.24 -9.20
N ASP A 481 24.11 -42.44 -8.57
CA ASP A 481 24.10 -42.10 -7.15
C ASP A 481 23.23 -40.87 -6.83
N LEU A 482 22.73 -40.15 -7.84
CA LEU A 482 21.97 -38.91 -7.67
C LEU A 482 20.62 -38.93 -8.39
N ILE A 483 19.68 -38.16 -7.86
CA ILE A 483 18.44 -37.75 -8.52
C ILE A 483 18.52 -36.24 -8.73
N VAL A 484 18.56 -35.79 -10.00
CA VAL A 484 18.72 -34.37 -10.36
C VAL A 484 17.42 -33.75 -10.85
N SER A 485 17.20 -32.47 -10.52
CA SER A 485 15.93 -31.78 -10.81
C SER A 485 16.09 -30.39 -11.42
N ALA A 486 17.17 -29.65 -11.11
CA ALA A 486 17.34 -28.29 -11.58
C ALA A 486 18.73 -28.03 -12.18
N VAL A 487 18.84 -27.07 -13.09
CA VAL A 487 20.10 -26.72 -13.75
C VAL A 487 20.24 -25.20 -13.94
N ALA A 488 21.46 -24.70 -13.78
CA ALA A 488 21.81 -23.29 -13.96
C ALA A 488 23.15 -23.15 -14.69
N PRO A 489 23.42 -21.98 -15.33
CA PRO A 489 24.70 -21.73 -15.98
C PRO A 489 25.84 -21.68 -14.97
N ASP A 490 27.01 -22.15 -15.41
CA ASP A 490 28.28 -21.98 -14.72
C ASP A 490 29.12 -20.91 -15.43
N PRO A 491 29.44 -19.77 -14.78
CA PRO A 491 30.25 -18.69 -15.37
C PRO A 491 31.66 -19.12 -15.80
N GLU A 492 32.19 -20.18 -15.21
CA GLU A 492 33.49 -20.76 -15.60
C GLU A 492 33.37 -21.70 -16.81
N GLY A 493 32.15 -21.90 -17.33
CA GLY A 493 31.82 -22.71 -18.49
C GLY A 493 31.21 -24.05 -18.10
N GLY A 494 29.95 -24.26 -18.49
CA GLY A 494 29.22 -25.51 -18.34
C GLY A 494 27.91 -25.30 -17.61
N ALA A 495 27.61 -26.20 -16.68
CA ALA A 495 26.39 -26.14 -15.89
C ALA A 495 26.61 -26.57 -14.44
N LEU A 496 25.87 -25.94 -13.55
CA LEU A 496 25.66 -26.41 -12.19
C LEU A 496 24.30 -27.12 -12.13
N VAL A 497 24.28 -28.33 -11.59
CA VAL A 497 23.10 -29.18 -11.49
C VAL A 497 22.77 -29.39 -10.03
N CYS A 498 21.51 -29.17 -9.66
CA CYS A 498 21.02 -29.38 -8.32
C CYS A 498 20.10 -30.61 -8.26
N GLY A 499 20.22 -31.35 -7.17
CA GLY A 499 19.50 -32.59 -6.95
C GLY A 499 19.68 -33.08 -5.53
N HIS A 500 19.48 -34.38 -5.33
CA HIS A 500 19.74 -35.04 -4.07
C HIS A 500 20.41 -36.39 -4.26
N ALA A 501 21.23 -36.78 -3.29
CA ALA A 501 21.81 -38.12 -3.24
C ALA A 501 20.73 -39.17 -2.98
N LEU A 502 20.92 -40.37 -3.52
CA LEU A 502 20.09 -41.52 -3.17
C LEU A 502 20.11 -41.76 -1.66
N THR A 503 19.00 -42.28 -1.15
CA THR A 503 18.77 -42.52 0.26
C THR A 503 19.93 -43.26 0.91
N ASP A 504 20.57 -42.63 1.90
CA ASP A 504 21.64 -43.26 2.67
C ASP A 504 21.09 -44.41 3.57
N PRO A 505 21.94 -45.25 4.18
CA PRO A 505 21.47 -46.33 5.07
C PRO A 505 20.64 -45.85 6.28
N THR A 506 20.66 -44.55 6.57
CA THR A 506 19.87 -43.92 7.64
C THR A 506 18.53 -43.36 7.15
N GLY A 507 18.22 -43.46 5.86
CA GLY A 507 16.97 -42.98 5.28
C GLY A 507 17.02 -41.53 4.77
N ASN A 508 18.18 -40.88 4.81
CA ASN A 508 18.32 -39.46 4.49
C ASN A 508 18.64 -39.23 3.01
N GLN A 509 18.12 -38.15 2.47
CA GLN A 509 18.41 -37.66 1.11
C GLN A 509 19.06 -36.30 1.26
N ARG A 510 20.30 -36.15 0.80
CA ARG A 510 21.06 -34.91 0.97
C ARG A 510 21.05 -34.11 -0.31
N LEU A 511 20.85 -32.81 -0.18
CA LEU A 511 20.90 -31.87 -1.29
C LEU A 511 22.34 -31.78 -1.83
N VAL A 512 22.49 -31.83 -3.16
CA VAL A 512 23.80 -31.81 -3.81
C VAL A 512 23.86 -30.79 -4.94
N LEU A 513 25.05 -30.22 -5.13
CA LEU A 513 25.41 -29.45 -6.32
C LEU A 513 26.48 -30.21 -7.10
N TRP A 514 26.16 -30.56 -8.33
CA TRP A 514 27.01 -31.29 -9.27
C TRP A 514 27.40 -30.38 -10.42
N ARG A 515 28.69 -30.11 -10.54
CA ARG A 515 29.25 -29.20 -11.53
C ARG A 515 29.79 -29.97 -12.73
N LEU A 516 29.42 -29.52 -13.92
CA LEU A 516 29.76 -30.11 -15.21
C LEU A 516 30.40 -29.07 -16.12
N ASP A 517 31.39 -29.49 -16.92
CA ASP A 517 31.95 -28.64 -17.97
C ASP A 517 31.13 -28.67 -19.28
N ASN A 518 31.55 -27.86 -20.27
CA ASN A 518 30.90 -27.79 -21.59
C ASN A 518 30.84 -29.13 -22.37
N MET A 519 31.68 -30.11 -22.01
CA MET A 519 31.73 -31.45 -22.60
C MET A 519 30.95 -32.49 -21.77
N GLY A 520 30.30 -32.06 -20.69
CA GLY A 520 29.58 -32.92 -19.75
C GLY A 520 30.49 -33.82 -18.94
N ARG A 521 31.72 -33.38 -18.63
CA ARG A 521 32.63 -34.08 -17.71
C ARG A 521 32.44 -33.55 -16.30
N ASP A 522 32.60 -34.45 -15.32
CA ASP A 522 32.50 -34.12 -13.90
C ASP A 522 33.62 -33.15 -13.49
N VAL A 523 33.25 -32.00 -12.94
CA VAL A 523 34.18 -31.00 -12.40
C VAL A 523 34.25 -31.11 -10.87
N SER A 524 33.10 -31.01 -10.21
CA SER A 524 32.99 -31.12 -8.75
C SER A 524 31.62 -31.63 -8.32
N LEU A 525 31.55 -32.14 -7.10
CA LEU A 525 30.32 -32.47 -6.39
C LEU A 525 30.48 -31.99 -4.95
N CYS A 526 29.48 -31.28 -4.43
CA CYS A 526 29.42 -30.91 -3.02
C CYS A 526 28.02 -31.14 -2.45
N GLU A 527 27.97 -31.44 -1.15
CA GLU A 527 26.74 -31.63 -0.39
C GLU A 527 26.41 -30.34 0.37
N LEU A 528 25.16 -29.89 0.31
CA LEU A 528 24.64 -28.86 1.19
C LEU A 528 24.17 -29.51 2.48
N ASP A 529 24.28 -28.78 3.60
CA ASP A 529 23.94 -29.28 4.93
C ASP A 529 22.46 -29.64 5.07
N GLY A 530 22.12 -30.50 6.04
CA GLY A 530 20.76 -30.97 6.29
C GLY A 530 20.75 -32.25 7.13
N SER A 531 19.82 -32.37 8.07
CA SER A 531 19.76 -33.51 9.00
C SER A 531 18.80 -34.63 8.56
N ARG A 532 17.93 -34.38 7.57
CA ARG A 532 16.94 -35.36 7.07
C ARG A 532 16.84 -35.39 5.54
N ARG A 533 15.62 -35.37 4.99
CA ARG A 533 15.34 -35.44 3.55
C ARG A 533 15.25 -34.02 2.99
N ASP A 534 16.19 -33.68 2.13
CA ASP A 534 16.25 -32.42 1.38
C ASP A 534 16.20 -32.72 -0.12
N VAL A 535 15.24 -32.12 -0.82
CA VAL A 535 15.00 -32.33 -2.26
C VAL A 535 15.01 -31.00 -2.98
N CYS A 536 15.93 -30.84 -3.93
CA CYS A 536 16.03 -29.64 -4.76
C CYS A 536 14.77 -29.43 -5.61
N THR A 537 14.22 -28.23 -5.60
CA THR A 537 13.09 -27.82 -6.45
C THR A 537 13.52 -26.88 -7.56
N ASP A 538 14.43 -25.94 -7.30
CA ASP A 538 14.92 -24.99 -8.30
C ASP A 538 16.37 -24.57 -8.01
N LEU A 539 17.06 -24.13 -9.07
CA LEU A 539 18.43 -23.64 -9.03
C LEU A 539 18.56 -22.42 -9.94
N LEU A 540 18.90 -21.28 -9.35
CA LEU A 540 18.96 -20.00 -10.04
C LEU A 540 20.37 -19.40 -9.92
N TRP A 541 20.94 -18.99 -11.05
CA TRP A 541 22.12 -18.13 -11.08
C TRP A 541 21.71 -16.67 -10.83
N THR A 542 22.34 -16.01 -9.86
CA THR A 542 21.99 -14.64 -9.44
C THR A 542 22.80 -13.56 -10.16
N GLY A 543 23.82 -13.95 -10.93
CA GLY A 543 24.83 -13.04 -11.48
C GLY A 543 26.16 -13.06 -10.72
N GLU A 544 26.16 -13.50 -9.45
CA GLU A 544 27.37 -13.63 -8.62
C GLU A 544 27.48 -14.96 -7.88
N ASP A 545 26.34 -15.54 -7.49
CA ASP A 545 26.24 -16.79 -6.75
C ASP A 545 24.96 -17.54 -7.16
N TYR A 546 24.62 -18.60 -6.42
CA TYR A 546 23.46 -19.43 -6.70
C TYR A 546 22.43 -19.34 -5.59
N LEU A 547 21.17 -19.35 -5.97
CA LEU A 547 20.04 -19.55 -5.09
C LEU A 547 19.46 -20.94 -5.34
N VAL A 548 19.36 -21.74 -4.30
CA VAL A 548 18.77 -23.08 -4.32
C VAL A 548 17.47 -23.05 -3.53
N THR A 549 16.38 -23.53 -4.11
CA THR A 549 15.16 -23.82 -3.36
C THR A 549 15.00 -25.31 -3.19
N ALA A 550 14.48 -25.72 -2.03
CA ALA A 550 14.33 -27.11 -1.68
C ALA A 550 13.09 -27.36 -0.81
N ARG A 551 12.60 -28.60 -0.87
CA ARG A 551 11.71 -29.18 0.14
C ARG A 551 12.55 -29.90 1.19
N THR A 552 12.29 -29.62 2.46
CA THR A 552 13.01 -30.23 3.57
C THR A 552 12.07 -30.82 4.61
N THR A 553 12.42 -31.99 5.17
CA THR A 553 11.76 -32.52 6.38
C THR A 553 12.64 -32.37 7.62
N SER A 554 13.71 -31.57 7.53
CA SER A 554 14.65 -31.37 8.63
C SER A 554 14.02 -30.51 9.73
N PRO A 555 14.09 -30.92 11.02
CA PRO A 555 13.39 -30.26 12.13
C PRO A 555 13.95 -28.87 12.45
N GLU A 556 15.15 -28.52 11.95
CA GLU A 556 15.71 -27.17 12.10
C GLU A 556 14.89 -26.09 11.37
N TYR A 557 14.08 -26.49 10.39
CA TYR A 557 13.38 -25.58 9.48
C TYR A 557 11.85 -25.64 9.61
N GLY A 558 11.31 -26.29 10.65
CA GLY A 558 9.87 -26.25 10.92
C GLY A 558 9.41 -26.93 12.21
N ALA A 559 8.08 -26.90 12.44
CA ALA A 559 7.49 -27.11 13.77
C ALA A 559 7.14 -28.57 14.12
N GLY A 560 7.35 -29.54 13.21
CA GLY A 560 6.94 -30.93 13.39
C GLY A 560 7.93 -31.97 12.86
N ASP A 561 7.95 -33.14 13.50
CA ASP A 561 8.88 -34.24 13.19
C ASP A 561 8.59 -34.98 11.86
N ASP A 562 7.56 -34.61 11.10
CA ASP A 562 7.19 -35.27 9.82
C ASP A 562 6.56 -34.32 8.78
N THR A 563 6.66 -33.00 8.96
CA THR A 563 6.16 -32.02 8.00
C THR A 563 7.25 -31.62 6.99
N THR A 564 6.84 -31.35 5.76
CA THR A 564 7.73 -30.80 4.73
C THR A 564 7.68 -29.27 4.80
N HIS A 565 8.81 -28.59 4.68
CA HIS A 565 8.90 -27.13 4.67
C HIS A 565 9.70 -26.66 3.45
N GLY A 566 9.51 -25.39 3.08
CA GLY A 566 10.35 -24.72 2.10
C GLY A 566 11.68 -24.32 2.70
N ARG A 567 12.76 -24.50 1.94
CA ARG A 567 14.11 -24.06 2.30
C ARG A 567 14.72 -23.30 1.14
N VAL A 568 15.38 -22.20 1.46
CA VAL A 568 16.13 -21.38 0.50
C VAL A 568 17.56 -21.25 0.96
N ILE A 569 18.50 -21.47 0.05
CA ILE A 569 19.92 -21.49 0.33
C ILE A 569 20.62 -20.62 -0.70
N ARG A 570 21.37 -19.61 -0.24
CA ARG A 570 22.27 -18.84 -1.11
C ARG A 570 23.70 -19.35 -0.92
N THR A 571 24.32 -19.81 -1.99
CA THR A 571 25.61 -20.52 -1.96
C THR A 571 26.43 -20.25 -3.20
N ASP A 572 27.73 -20.46 -3.13
CA ASP A 572 28.56 -20.60 -4.34
C ASP A 572 28.53 -22.04 -4.92
N ALA A 573 29.18 -22.25 -6.06
CA ALA A 573 29.30 -23.56 -6.73
C ALA A 573 30.14 -24.59 -5.95
N LEU A 574 30.79 -24.20 -4.85
CA LEU A 574 31.58 -25.05 -3.97
C LEU A 574 30.83 -25.41 -2.68
N CYS A 575 29.53 -25.10 -2.62
CA CYS A 575 28.67 -25.27 -1.44
C CYS A 575 29.10 -24.43 -0.22
N GLN A 576 29.76 -23.28 -0.44
CA GLN A 576 29.97 -22.30 0.63
C GLN A 576 28.68 -21.49 0.82
N VAL A 577 27.88 -21.93 1.79
CA VAL A 577 26.61 -21.29 2.13
C VAL A 577 26.86 -19.89 2.70
N ARG A 578 26.27 -18.88 2.06
CA ARG A 578 26.28 -17.48 2.53
C ARG A 578 25.19 -17.25 3.56
N TRP A 579 23.99 -17.72 3.26
CA TRP A 579 22.86 -17.76 4.19
C TRP A 579 21.85 -18.81 3.76
N GLN A 580 21.01 -19.21 4.70
CA GLN A 580 19.90 -20.10 4.44
C GLN A 580 18.72 -19.75 5.36
N THR A 581 17.50 -20.00 4.88
CA THR A 581 16.28 -19.77 5.65
C THR A 581 15.21 -20.82 5.33
N GLY A 582 14.41 -21.14 6.34
CA GLY A 582 13.17 -21.89 6.17
C GLY A 582 12.01 -20.93 5.88
N LEU A 583 11.05 -21.39 5.08
CA LEU A 583 9.79 -20.70 4.79
C LEU A 583 8.65 -21.73 4.84
N GLY A 584 7.66 -21.45 5.68
CA GLY A 584 6.58 -22.36 6.02
C GLY A 584 6.05 -22.10 7.42
N GLY A 585 4.89 -22.66 7.74
CA GLY A 585 4.26 -22.61 9.06
C GLY A 585 4.25 -23.98 9.73
N SER A 586 3.13 -24.30 10.37
CA SER A 586 2.97 -25.50 11.20
C SER A 586 2.72 -26.80 10.43
N LEU A 587 2.37 -26.73 9.15
CA LEU A 587 1.97 -27.85 8.30
C LEU A 587 2.90 -28.00 7.09
N ASN A 588 2.45 -28.68 6.03
CA ASN A 588 3.28 -28.93 4.86
C ASN A 588 3.38 -27.68 3.98
N ASP A 589 4.61 -27.28 3.71
CA ASP A 589 4.96 -26.14 2.89
C ASP A 589 6.08 -26.52 1.93
N SER A 590 6.09 -25.92 0.75
CA SER A 590 7.14 -26.10 -0.24
C SER A 590 7.39 -24.81 -1.01
N ILE A 591 8.65 -24.61 -1.40
CA ILE A 591 9.02 -23.61 -2.40
C ILE A 591 9.32 -24.37 -3.68
N GLU A 592 8.66 -23.99 -4.76
CA GLU A 592 8.73 -24.69 -6.04
C GLU A 592 9.58 -23.95 -7.08
N TRP A 593 9.72 -22.63 -6.96
CA TRP A 593 10.51 -21.83 -7.90
C TRP A 593 11.06 -20.56 -7.26
N ALA A 594 12.12 -20.03 -7.87
CA ALA A 594 12.68 -18.71 -7.57
C ALA A 594 12.94 -17.91 -8.84
N SER A 595 12.86 -16.59 -8.76
CA SER A 595 13.25 -15.69 -9.86
C SER A 595 13.94 -14.44 -9.32
N SER A 596 14.91 -13.91 -10.07
CA SER A 596 15.60 -12.67 -9.71
C SER A 596 14.77 -11.45 -10.10
N MET A 597 14.90 -10.36 -9.35
CA MET A 597 14.28 -9.07 -9.66
C MET A 597 15.33 -8.03 -10.13
N PRO A 598 14.90 -7.00 -10.90
CA PRO A 598 15.79 -5.92 -11.35
C PRO A 598 16.48 -5.12 -10.23
N ASP A 599 15.89 -5.11 -9.04
CA ASP A 599 16.43 -4.42 -7.85
C ASP A 599 17.44 -5.27 -7.06
N GLY A 600 17.76 -6.49 -7.54
CA GLY A 600 18.68 -7.42 -6.89
C GLY A 600 18.05 -8.31 -5.81
N GLY A 601 16.74 -8.22 -5.58
CA GLY A 601 16.00 -9.16 -4.74
C GLY A 601 15.57 -10.43 -5.48
N PHE A 602 14.78 -11.28 -4.81
CA PHE A 602 14.23 -12.52 -5.38
C PHE A 602 12.73 -12.63 -5.12
N ILE A 603 12.00 -13.23 -6.04
CA ILE A 603 10.63 -13.67 -5.80
C ILE A 603 10.65 -15.19 -5.67
N LEU A 604 9.96 -15.70 -4.66
CA LEU A 604 9.81 -17.11 -4.37
C LEU A 604 8.33 -17.47 -4.46
N GLY A 605 8.03 -18.59 -5.10
CA GLY A 605 6.67 -19.12 -5.14
C GLY A 605 6.60 -20.56 -4.67
N GLY A 606 5.48 -20.90 -4.05
CA GLY A 606 5.35 -22.16 -3.35
C GLY A 606 3.91 -22.56 -3.04
N VAL A 607 3.77 -23.72 -2.42
CA VAL A 607 2.51 -24.25 -1.90
C VAL A 607 2.59 -24.26 -0.39
N THR A 608 1.51 -23.85 0.26
CA THR A 608 1.39 -23.92 1.72
C THR A 608 0.13 -24.71 2.08
N SER A 609 0.20 -25.42 3.20
CA SER A 609 -0.97 -25.95 3.90
C SER A 609 -1.04 -25.37 5.30
N SER A 610 -0.35 -24.26 5.54
CA SER A 610 -0.18 -23.62 6.83
C SER A 610 -0.97 -22.31 6.87
N MET A 611 -1.56 -22.01 8.03
CA MET A 611 -2.27 -20.73 8.26
C MET A 611 -1.38 -19.68 8.93
N ASP A 612 -0.18 -20.10 9.33
CA ASP A 612 0.73 -19.40 10.23
C ASP A 612 2.12 -19.21 9.59
N VAL A 613 2.18 -19.07 8.26
CA VAL A 613 3.43 -18.78 7.56
C VAL A 613 3.93 -17.40 7.98
N PRO A 614 5.16 -17.27 8.53
CA PRO A 614 5.71 -15.99 8.96
C PRO A 614 5.71 -14.96 7.84
N GLY A 615 5.15 -13.77 8.09
CA GLY A 615 5.10 -12.67 7.13
C GLY A 615 3.89 -12.68 6.19
N LEU A 616 3.02 -13.69 6.25
CA LEU A 616 1.75 -13.73 5.50
C LEU A 616 0.55 -13.53 6.46
N PRO A 617 -0.45 -12.70 6.10
CA PRO A 617 -1.67 -12.58 6.88
C PRO A 617 -2.51 -13.87 6.78
N PRO A 618 -3.22 -14.27 7.86
CA PRO A 618 -4.10 -15.42 7.82
C PRO A 618 -5.27 -15.18 6.83
N PRO A 619 -5.69 -16.21 6.07
CA PRO A 619 -6.83 -16.14 5.16
C PRO A 619 -8.13 -15.68 5.84
N GLU A 620 -8.88 -14.77 5.21
CA GLU A 620 -10.09 -14.13 5.77
C GLU A 620 -11.23 -15.13 6.05
N ASP A 621 -11.27 -16.22 5.28
CA ASP A 621 -12.29 -17.26 5.25
C ASP A 621 -11.87 -18.55 5.98
N GLY A 622 -10.70 -18.55 6.62
CA GLY A 622 -10.20 -19.69 7.41
C GLY A 622 -9.85 -20.93 6.59
N THR A 623 -9.74 -20.79 5.26
CA THR A 623 -9.29 -21.85 4.34
C THR A 623 -7.77 -21.81 4.20
N PHE A 624 -7.12 -22.96 3.97
CA PHE A 624 -5.67 -22.98 3.73
C PHE A 624 -5.34 -22.29 2.39
N PRO A 625 -4.33 -21.40 2.34
CA PRO A 625 -3.90 -20.85 1.06
C PRO A 625 -3.30 -21.98 0.21
N ASN A 626 -3.81 -22.25 -0.99
CA ASN A 626 -3.24 -23.30 -1.85
C ASN A 626 -1.86 -22.95 -2.45
N GLY A 627 -1.41 -21.71 -2.28
CA GLY A 627 -0.14 -21.22 -2.79
C GLY A 627 0.23 -19.89 -2.15
N PHE A 628 1.51 -19.55 -2.21
CA PHE A 628 2.03 -18.27 -1.75
C PHE A 628 3.12 -17.74 -2.69
N VAL A 629 3.29 -16.42 -2.67
CA VAL A 629 4.41 -15.73 -3.33
C VAL A 629 4.99 -14.75 -2.31
N VAL A 630 6.31 -14.79 -2.14
CA VAL A 630 7.05 -13.93 -1.21
C VAL A 630 8.19 -13.26 -1.96
N ARG A 631 8.50 -12.03 -1.56
CA ARG A 631 9.63 -11.23 -2.04
C ARG A 631 10.71 -11.16 -0.97
#